data_AF-A0A9D9TLT6-F1
#
_entry.id   AF-A0A9D9TLT6-F1
#
_cell.length_a   1.000
_cell.length_b   1.000
_cell.length_c   1.000
_cell.angle_alpha   90.00
_cell.angle_beta   90.00
_cell.angle_gamma   90.00
#
_symmetry.space_group_name_H-M   'P 1'
#
loop_
_entity.id
_entity.type
_entity.pdbx_description
1 polymer ?
#
loop_
_entity_poly.entity_id
_entity_poly.type
_entity_poly.pdbx_seq_one_letter_code
_entity_poly.pdbx_strand_id
1 'polypeptide(L)'
;TNKWSSENLFDEKQNDTADILVVKNDFYEIIDIKTRNLSKSAQAPNIISAYKLAQVCAKMIDNKEFDNFSINYFEIDWVLDDGKLVCKEAYFASLFMSNPDSLYINWAAAMQVQFHVCDLNQDFKGSREDWALAYLNHFVVQAKKRANDMIVKFVKPFEKYIK
;
A
#
# COMPACT_ATOMS: atom_id res chain seq x y z
N THR A 1 -20.76 9.08 8.51
CA THR A 1 -20.93 10.55 8.40
C THR A 1 -22.24 11.03 8.99
N ASN A 2 -23.39 10.40 8.73
CA ASN A 2 -24.73 10.85 9.21
C ASN A 2 -24.90 11.09 10.72
N LYS A 3 -23.99 10.58 11.56
CA LYS A 3 -24.03 10.74 13.02
C LYS A 3 -23.02 11.77 13.55
N TRP A 4 -22.22 12.37 12.69
CA TRP A 4 -21.22 13.36 13.10
C TRP A 4 -21.90 14.63 13.60
N SER A 5 -21.35 15.22 14.66
CA SER A 5 -21.75 16.54 15.16
C SER A 5 -20.59 17.20 15.90
N SER A 6 -20.72 18.48 16.29
CA SER A 6 -19.74 19.17 17.14
C SER A 6 -19.54 18.52 18.50
N GLU A 7 -20.50 17.70 18.94
CA GLU A 7 -20.47 16.93 20.19
C GLU A 7 -20.11 15.44 19.97
N ASN A 8 -20.02 15.01 18.71
CA ASN A 8 -19.68 13.65 18.29
C ASN A 8 -18.73 13.70 17.09
N LEU A 9 -17.51 14.15 17.38
CA LEU A 9 -16.44 14.30 16.40
C LEU A 9 -15.94 12.92 15.92
N PHE A 10 -15.17 12.92 14.83
CA PHE A 10 -14.45 11.71 14.44
C PHE A 10 -13.21 11.56 15.32
N ASP A 11 -12.97 10.33 15.75
CA ASP A 11 -11.71 9.90 16.38
C ASP A 11 -10.86 9.13 15.38
N GLU A 12 -9.56 9.04 15.67
CA GLU A 12 -8.60 8.21 14.94
C GLU A 12 -9.09 6.75 14.87
N LYS A 13 -9.06 6.16 13.68
CA LYS A 13 -9.36 4.74 13.49
C LYS A 13 -8.17 4.02 12.91
N GLN A 14 -7.92 2.83 13.44
CA GLN A 14 -6.86 1.93 12.96
C GLN A 14 -6.97 1.58 11.47
N ASN A 15 -8.16 1.70 10.87
CA ASN A 15 -8.41 1.40 9.47
C ASN A 15 -8.57 2.64 8.58
N ASP A 16 -8.25 3.83 9.09
CA ASP A 16 -8.10 5.02 8.26
C ASP A 16 -7.00 4.80 7.22
N THR A 17 -7.11 5.51 6.09
CA THR A 17 -6.22 5.24 4.93
C THR A 17 -4.89 5.98 5.03
N ALA A 18 -4.83 7.05 5.81
CA ALA A 18 -3.68 7.92 5.95
C ALA A 18 -3.37 8.07 7.44
N ASP A 19 -2.09 8.11 7.79
CA ASP A 19 -1.67 8.55 9.12
C ASP A 19 -1.69 10.08 9.19
N ILE A 20 -1.27 10.74 8.10
CA ILE A 20 -1.23 12.19 7.99
C ILE A 20 -1.81 12.59 6.62
N LEU A 21 -2.65 13.63 6.61
CA LEU A 21 -3.16 14.25 5.39
C LEU A 21 -2.67 15.70 5.33
N VAL A 22 -1.86 16.03 4.33
CA VAL A 22 -1.44 17.41 4.05
C VAL A 22 -2.23 17.94 2.87
N VAL A 23 -2.91 19.08 3.06
CA VAL A 23 -3.78 19.68 2.04
C VAL A 23 -3.33 21.10 1.73
N LYS A 24 -3.10 21.40 0.45
CA LYS A 24 -2.76 22.75 -0.01
C LYS A 24 -3.22 22.93 -1.45
N ASN A 25 -3.92 24.04 -1.74
CA ASN A 25 -4.38 24.40 -3.09
C ASN A 25 -5.13 23.26 -3.79
N ASP A 26 -6.09 22.63 -3.08
CA ASP A 26 -6.89 21.48 -3.56
C ASP A 26 -6.08 20.23 -3.94
N PHE A 27 -4.80 20.19 -3.60
CA PHE A 27 -3.96 18.99 -3.69
C PHE A 27 -3.88 18.29 -2.33
N TYR A 28 -4.03 16.96 -2.36
CA TYR A 28 -4.06 16.11 -1.18
C TYR A 28 -2.84 15.20 -1.16
N GLU A 29 -1.94 15.38 -0.21
CA GLU A 29 -0.82 14.47 0.02
C GLU A 29 -1.19 13.50 1.14
N ILE A 30 -1.42 12.25 0.76
CA ILE A 30 -1.75 11.14 1.66
C ILE A 30 -0.43 10.54 2.14
N ILE A 31 -0.17 10.61 3.44
CA ILE A 31 1.08 10.16 4.05
C ILE A 31 0.81 9.01 5.02
N ASP A 32 1.62 7.97 4.91
CA ASP A 32 1.66 6.83 5.82
C ASP A 32 3.08 6.62 6.34
N ILE A 33 3.22 6.47 7.66
CA ILE A 33 4.48 6.35 8.39
C ILE A 33 4.74 4.87 8.71
N LYS A 34 5.80 4.33 8.14
CA LYS A 34 6.30 3.00 8.47
C LYS A 34 7.47 3.12 9.45
N THR A 35 7.47 2.30 10.49
CA THR A 35 8.64 2.18 11.38
C THR A 35 9.25 0.81 11.22
N ARG A 36 10.58 0.74 11.21
CA ARG A 36 11.30 -0.53 11.00
C ARG A 36 12.45 -0.67 11.99
N ASN A 37 12.52 -1.83 12.63
CA ASN A 37 13.59 -2.18 13.55
C ASN A 37 14.76 -2.80 12.78
N LEU A 38 15.88 -2.08 12.68
CA LEU A 38 17.07 -2.54 11.95
C LEU A 38 17.74 -3.76 12.57
N SER A 39 17.53 -4.02 13.87
CA SER A 39 18.09 -5.18 14.56
C SER A 39 17.33 -6.48 14.26
N LYS A 40 16.24 -6.44 13.50
CA LYS A 40 15.44 -7.61 13.14
C LYS A 40 15.27 -7.70 11.63
N SER A 41 15.45 -8.88 11.07
CA SER A 41 15.00 -9.17 9.71
C SER A 41 13.47 -9.19 9.70
N ALA A 42 12.86 -8.09 9.29
CA ALA A 42 11.42 -7.96 9.19
C ALA A 42 10.93 -8.29 7.76
N GLN A 43 9.80 -8.98 7.67
CA GLN A 43 9.04 -9.01 6.41
C GLN A 43 8.61 -7.58 6.06
N ALA A 44 8.51 -7.29 4.76
CA ALA A 44 8.00 -6.02 4.29
C ALA A 44 6.61 -5.73 4.91
N PRO A 45 6.37 -4.51 5.40
CA PRO A 45 5.11 -4.16 6.04
C PRO A 45 3.95 -4.16 5.04
N ASN A 46 2.72 -4.22 5.58
CA ASN A 46 1.53 -3.91 4.80
C ASN A 46 1.48 -2.42 4.49
N ILE A 47 1.24 -2.09 3.22
CA ILE A 47 1.22 -0.72 2.72
C ILE A 47 -0.23 -0.29 2.50
N ILE A 48 -0.87 -0.86 1.49
CA ILE A 48 -2.25 -0.58 1.12
C ILE A 48 -2.87 -1.84 0.53
N SER A 49 -4.18 -2.04 0.72
CA SER A 49 -4.87 -3.11 0.02
C SER A 49 -4.74 -2.91 -1.49
N ALA A 50 -4.21 -3.93 -2.17
CA ALA A 50 -4.07 -3.93 -3.62
C ALA A 50 -5.41 -3.75 -4.32
N TYR A 51 -6.49 -4.26 -3.73
CA TYR A 51 -7.85 -4.08 -4.23
C TYR A 51 -8.35 -2.64 -4.04
N LYS A 52 -8.09 -2.02 -2.88
CA LYS A 52 -8.40 -0.59 -2.66
C LYS A 52 -7.67 0.27 -3.69
N LEU A 53 -6.38 0.01 -3.91
CA LEU A 53 -5.58 0.73 -4.90
C LEU A 53 -6.10 0.52 -6.34
N ALA A 54 -6.57 -0.68 -6.68
CA ALA A 54 -7.19 -0.92 -7.99
C ALA A 54 -8.48 -0.11 -8.17
N GLN A 55 -9.32 -0.01 -7.12
CA GLN A 55 -10.51 0.84 -7.15
C GLN A 55 -10.17 2.32 -7.31
N VAL A 56 -9.09 2.79 -6.65
CA VAL A 56 -8.58 4.15 -6.79
C VAL A 56 -8.15 4.40 -8.24
N CYS A 57 -7.32 3.54 -8.83
CA CYS A 57 -6.88 3.69 -10.22
C CYS A 57 -8.05 3.72 -11.21
N ALA A 58 -9.05 2.83 -11.04
CA ALA A 58 -10.24 2.83 -11.87
C ALA A 58 -11.02 4.16 -11.78
N LYS A 59 -11.23 4.68 -10.55
CA LYS A 59 -11.90 5.97 -10.34
C LYS A 59 -11.12 7.14 -10.92
N MET A 60 -9.79 7.13 -10.83
CA MET A 60 -8.94 8.16 -11.45
C MET A 60 -9.14 8.18 -12.96
N ILE A 61 -9.14 7.01 -13.60
CA ILE A 61 -9.35 6.88 -15.05
C ILE A 61 -10.75 7.33 -15.46
N ASP A 62 -11.78 6.83 -14.78
CA ASP A 62 -13.19 7.12 -15.10
C ASP A 62 -13.49 8.63 -15.00
N ASN A 63 -12.93 9.31 -14.00
CA ASN A 63 -13.16 10.73 -13.74
C ASN A 63 -12.09 11.66 -14.34
N LYS A 64 -11.03 11.11 -14.94
CA LYS A 64 -9.85 11.85 -15.42
C LYS A 64 -9.20 12.71 -14.33
N GLU A 65 -9.11 12.16 -13.12
CA GLU A 65 -8.52 12.79 -11.95
C GLU A 65 -7.11 12.25 -11.69
N PHE A 66 -6.11 12.97 -12.19
CA PHE A 66 -4.71 12.52 -12.18
C PHE A 66 -3.78 13.41 -11.36
N ASP A 67 -4.18 14.65 -11.07
CA ASP A 67 -3.31 15.69 -10.51
C ASP A 67 -3.82 16.24 -9.17
N ASN A 68 -4.76 15.55 -8.52
CA ASN A 68 -5.41 16.00 -7.28
C ASN A 68 -4.83 15.38 -6.00
N PHE A 69 -4.04 14.30 -6.07
CA PHE A 69 -3.42 13.72 -4.88
C PHE A 69 -2.11 12.97 -5.14
N SER A 70 -1.37 12.69 -4.06
CA SER A 70 -0.28 11.71 -4.01
C SER A 70 -0.47 10.74 -2.85
N ILE A 71 0.14 9.56 -2.96
CA ILE A 71 0.27 8.60 -1.85
C ILE A 71 1.76 8.41 -1.60
N ASN A 72 2.21 8.86 -0.45
CA ASN A 72 3.60 8.95 -0.08
C ASN A 72 3.84 8.23 1.25
N TYR A 73 5.04 7.67 1.39
CA TYR A 73 5.43 6.92 2.57
C TYR A 73 6.71 7.50 3.15
N PHE A 74 6.75 7.58 4.46
CA PHE A 74 8.00 7.80 5.19
C PHE A 74 8.32 6.56 6.01
N GLU A 75 9.55 6.09 5.91
CA GLU A 75 10.05 5.02 6.77
C GLU A 75 11.04 5.57 7.78
N ILE A 76 10.84 5.23 9.05
CA ILE A 76 11.70 5.61 10.16
C ILE A 76 12.36 4.35 10.70
N ASP A 77 13.65 4.21 10.43
CA ASP A 77 14.47 3.12 10.90
C ASP A 77 14.96 3.40 12.32
N TRP A 78 14.84 2.41 13.18
CA TRP A 78 15.26 2.51 14.58
C TRP A 78 15.97 1.26 15.07
N VAL A 79 16.76 1.44 16.14
CA VAL A 79 17.35 0.35 16.94
C VAL A 79 17.01 0.54 18.41
N LEU A 80 17.04 -0.55 19.17
CA LEU A 80 16.99 -0.49 20.63
C LEU A 80 18.41 -0.21 21.15
N ASP A 81 18.60 0.94 21.78
CA ASP A 81 19.87 1.37 22.35
C ASP A 81 19.63 1.91 23.77
N ASP A 82 20.29 1.30 24.75
CA ASP A 82 20.13 1.61 26.19
C ASP A 82 18.67 1.78 26.66
N GLY A 83 17.82 0.81 26.30
CA GLY A 83 16.40 0.81 26.67
C GLY A 83 15.53 1.85 25.94
N LYS A 84 16.08 2.57 24.96
CA LYS A 84 15.37 3.57 24.15
C LYS A 84 15.31 3.16 22.69
N LEU A 85 14.26 3.59 22.01
CA LEU A 85 14.16 3.48 20.55
C LEU A 85 14.86 4.68 19.93
N VAL A 86 15.98 4.45 19.27
CA VAL A 86 16.79 5.51 18.65
C VAL A 86 16.63 5.44 17.14
N CYS A 87 16.07 6.49 16.56
CA CYS A 87 16.01 6.68 15.11
C CYS A 87 17.43 6.72 14.53
N LYS A 88 17.65 6.00 13.44
CA LYS A 88 18.93 5.92 12.74
C LYS A 88 18.85 6.55 11.36
N GLU A 89 17.84 6.17 10.58
CA GLU A 89 17.66 6.65 9.22
C GLU A 89 16.19 6.95 8.94
N ALA A 90 15.96 7.81 7.94
CA ALA A 90 14.62 8.10 7.44
C ALA A 90 14.60 8.07 5.91
N TYR A 91 13.58 7.45 5.35
CA TYR A 91 13.39 7.32 3.91
C TYR A 91 12.06 7.91 3.49
N PHE A 92 12.00 8.36 2.25
CA PHE A 92 10.78 8.84 1.62
C PHE A 92 10.62 8.12 0.28
N ALA A 93 9.39 7.70 -0.03
CA ALA A 93 9.05 7.23 -1.36
C ALA A 93 7.63 7.63 -1.74
N SER A 94 7.43 7.97 -3.01
CA SER A 94 6.12 8.16 -3.60
C SER A 94 5.67 6.91 -4.33
N LEU A 95 4.44 6.46 -4.06
CA LEU A 95 3.87 5.29 -4.71
C LEU A 95 3.80 5.46 -6.23
N PHE A 96 3.40 6.65 -6.68
CA PHE A 96 3.21 6.93 -8.11
C PHE A 96 4.52 7.14 -8.88
N MET A 97 5.66 7.16 -8.17
CA MET A 97 6.99 7.13 -8.77
C MET A 97 7.58 5.71 -8.84
N SER A 98 6.90 4.71 -8.26
CA SER A 98 7.35 3.32 -8.32
C SER A 98 6.95 2.65 -9.62
N ASN A 99 7.67 1.60 -10.00
CA ASN A 99 7.21 0.72 -11.07
C ASN A 99 5.99 -0.09 -10.58
N PRO A 100 4.79 0.08 -11.17
CA PRO A 100 3.59 -0.62 -10.69
C PRO A 100 3.65 -2.14 -10.92
N ASP A 101 4.38 -2.61 -11.94
CA ASP A 101 4.50 -4.03 -12.29
C ASP A 101 5.36 -4.83 -11.30
N SER A 102 6.18 -4.14 -10.50
CA SER A 102 7.02 -4.78 -9.48
C SER A 102 6.38 -4.84 -8.09
N LEU A 103 5.20 -4.25 -7.91
CA LEU A 103 4.54 -4.21 -6.60
C LEU A 103 4.10 -5.61 -6.17
N TYR A 104 4.71 -6.13 -5.12
CA TYR A 104 4.35 -7.44 -4.58
C TYR A 104 2.99 -7.37 -3.86
N ILE A 105 2.07 -8.25 -4.24
CA ILE A 105 0.73 -8.38 -3.64
C ILE A 105 0.68 -9.66 -2.79
N ASN A 106 0.57 -9.49 -1.48
CA ASN A 106 0.34 -10.59 -0.55
C ASN A 106 -1.16 -10.86 -0.41
N TRP A 107 -1.66 -11.73 -1.27
CA TRP A 107 -3.07 -12.15 -1.28
C TRP A 107 -3.55 -12.77 0.03
N ALA A 108 -2.68 -13.45 0.78
CA ALA A 108 -3.06 -14.09 2.04
C ALA A 108 -3.10 -13.09 3.20
N ALA A 109 -2.23 -12.07 3.19
CA ALA A 109 -2.22 -11.00 4.17
C ALA A 109 -3.17 -9.87 3.75
N ALA A 110 -4.47 -10.15 3.74
CA ALA A 110 -5.53 -9.17 3.41
C ALA A 110 -5.34 -8.43 2.06
N MET A 111 -4.75 -9.12 1.07
CA MET A 111 -4.46 -8.58 -0.27
C MET A 111 -3.63 -7.30 -0.23
N GLN A 112 -2.68 -7.21 0.70
CA GLN A 112 -1.87 -6.01 0.88
C GLN A 112 -0.73 -5.97 -0.15
N VAL A 113 -0.48 -4.80 -0.71
CA VAL A 113 0.81 -4.46 -1.29
C VAL A 113 1.82 -4.41 -0.15
N GLN A 114 2.99 -5.01 -0.32
CA GLN A 114 4.06 -5.01 0.69
C GLN A 114 5.39 -4.63 0.07
N PHE A 115 6.07 -3.66 0.66
CA PHE A 115 7.45 -3.29 0.36
C PHE A 115 8.06 -2.54 1.56
N HIS A 116 9.39 -2.52 1.66
CA HIS A 116 10.08 -1.53 2.49
C HIS A 116 10.21 -0.23 1.70
N VAL A 117 9.96 0.92 2.34
CA VAL A 117 9.98 2.22 1.66
C VAL A 117 11.38 2.51 1.10
N CYS A 118 12.43 2.14 1.85
CA CYS A 118 13.81 2.31 1.42
C CYS A 118 14.19 1.52 0.16
N ASP A 119 13.46 0.45 -0.14
CA ASP A 119 13.72 -0.46 -1.27
C ASP A 119 12.78 -0.20 -2.45
N LEU A 120 11.82 0.71 -2.30
CA LEU A 120 10.86 1.02 -3.35
C LEU A 120 11.56 1.83 -4.45
N ASN A 121 11.62 1.26 -5.66
CA ASN A 121 12.13 1.99 -6.82
C ASN A 121 11.32 3.28 -7.07
N GLN A 122 11.98 4.37 -7.49
CA GLN A 122 11.41 5.71 -7.72
C GLN A 122 11.70 6.24 -9.14
N ASP A 123 11.94 5.34 -10.10
CA ASP A 123 12.39 5.67 -11.45
C ASP A 123 11.28 5.76 -12.50
N PHE A 124 10.01 5.56 -12.15
CA PHE A 124 8.91 5.59 -13.12
C PHE A 124 8.83 6.97 -13.80
N LYS A 125 8.73 6.97 -15.14
CA LYS A 125 8.74 8.20 -15.97
C LYS A 125 7.43 8.46 -16.71
N GLY A 126 6.46 7.56 -16.62
CA GLY A 126 5.15 7.74 -17.25
C GLY A 126 4.30 8.77 -16.52
N SER A 127 3.18 9.14 -17.14
CA SER A 127 2.15 9.96 -16.51
C SER A 127 1.43 9.19 -15.39
N ARG A 128 0.61 9.89 -14.60
CA ARG A 128 -0.23 9.25 -13.59
C ARG A 128 -1.27 8.30 -14.23
N GLU A 129 -1.75 8.63 -15.41
CA GLU A 129 -2.65 7.78 -16.19
C GLU A 129 -1.94 6.49 -16.62
N ASP A 130 -0.71 6.59 -17.13
CA ASP A 130 0.12 5.43 -17.48
C ASP A 130 0.34 4.53 -16.26
N TRP A 131 0.62 5.13 -15.10
CA TRP A 131 0.80 4.40 -13.84
C TRP A 131 -0.46 3.63 -13.44
N ALA A 132 -1.62 4.29 -13.50
CA ALA A 132 -2.91 3.69 -13.14
C ALA A 132 -3.25 2.51 -14.05
N LEU A 133 -3.06 2.65 -15.36
CA LEU A 133 -3.29 1.58 -16.34
C LEU A 133 -2.34 0.40 -16.13
N ALA A 134 -1.05 0.67 -15.94
CA ALA A 134 -0.06 -0.36 -15.68
C ALA A 134 -0.35 -1.12 -14.37
N TYR A 135 -0.69 -0.42 -13.29
CA TYR A 135 -1.08 -1.05 -12.03
C TYR A 135 -2.34 -1.94 -12.18
N LEU A 136 -3.36 -1.48 -12.91
CA LEU A 136 -4.55 -2.29 -13.14
C LEU A 136 -4.24 -3.56 -13.94
N ASN A 137 -3.38 -3.45 -14.95
CA ASN A 137 -2.91 -4.61 -15.71
C ASN A 137 -2.19 -5.62 -14.80
N HIS A 138 -1.23 -5.15 -13.99
CA HIS A 138 -0.53 -5.97 -13.00
C HIS A 138 -1.49 -6.63 -12.01
N PHE A 139 -2.41 -5.86 -11.43
CA PHE A 139 -3.41 -6.37 -10.49
C PHE A 139 -4.25 -7.51 -11.09
N VAL A 140 -4.76 -7.34 -12.31
CA VAL A 140 -5.57 -8.36 -13.01
C VAL A 140 -4.75 -9.62 -13.30
N VAL A 141 -3.51 -9.47 -13.77
CA VAL A 141 -2.60 -10.60 -14.02
C VAL A 141 -2.34 -11.39 -12.73
N GLN A 142 -2.01 -10.68 -11.65
CA GLN A 142 -1.70 -11.29 -10.36
C GLN A 142 -2.93 -11.93 -9.71
N ALA A 143 -4.12 -11.36 -9.88
CA ALA A 143 -5.37 -11.94 -9.39
C ALA A 143 -5.68 -13.28 -10.07
N LYS A 144 -5.55 -13.33 -11.41
CA LYS A 144 -5.74 -14.57 -12.20
C LYS A 144 -4.74 -15.65 -11.76
N LYS A 145 -3.46 -15.27 -11.61
CA LYS A 145 -2.41 -16.16 -11.11
C LYS A 145 -2.77 -16.71 -9.73
N ARG A 146 -3.17 -15.83 -8.79
CA ARG A 146 -3.55 -16.22 -7.44
C ARG A 146 -4.69 -17.23 -7.41
N ALA A 147 -5.72 -17.03 -8.23
CA ALA A 147 -6.85 -17.96 -8.30
C ALA A 147 -6.40 -19.38 -8.68
N ASN A 148 -5.50 -19.50 -9.66
CA ASN A 148 -4.91 -20.79 -10.04
C ASN A 148 -4.04 -21.38 -8.93
N ASP A 149 -3.21 -20.56 -8.28
CA ASP A 149 -2.36 -20.98 -7.18
C ASP A 149 -3.19 -21.52 -6.00
N MET A 150 -4.38 -20.96 -5.76
CA MET A 150 -5.27 -21.46 -4.71
C MET A 150 -5.74 -22.90 -4.97
N ILE A 151 -6.09 -23.23 -6.22
CA ILE A 151 -6.45 -24.59 -6.60
C ILE A 151 -5.27 -25.54 -6.38
N VAL A 152 -4.09 -25.16 -6.87
CA VAL A 152 -2.89 -26.01 -6.78
C VAL A 152 -2.44 -26.21 -5.33
N LYS A 153 -2.47 -25.16 -4.51
CA LYS A 153 -1.90 -25.19 -3.16
C LYS A 153 -2.89 -25.64 -2.09
N PHE A 154 -4.17 -25.33 -2.24
CA PHE A 154 -5.17 -25.51 -1.18
C PHE A 154 -6.31 -26.47 -1.53
N VAL A 155 -6.44 -26.89 -2.79
CA VAL A 155 -7.44 -27.91 -3.18
C VAL A 155 -6.74 -29.24 -3.44
N LYS A 156 -5.91 -29.34 -4.48
CA LYS A 156 -5.28 -30.59 -4.94
C LYS A 156 -4.59 -31.42 -3.83
N PRO A 157 -3.84 -30.83 -2.88
CA PRO A 157 -3.15 -31.63 -1.85
C PRO A 157 -4.10 -32.34 -0.87
N PHE A 158 -5.34 -31.84 -0.76
CA PHE A 158 -6.32 -32.29 0.23
C PHE A 158 -7.43 -33.16 -0.36
N GLU A 159 -7.64 -33.14 -1.69
CA GLU A 159 -8.64 -33.98 -2.38
C GLU A 159 -8.54 -35.47 -2.02
N LYS A 160 -7.33 -35.98 -1.80
CA LYS A 160 -7.09 -37.39 -1.43
C LYS A 160 -7.70 -37.81 -0.08
N TYR A 161 -8.10 -36.87 0.77
CA TYR A 161 -8.69 -37.15 2.09
C TYR A 161 -10.23 -37.03 2.12
N ILE A 162 -10.86 -36.63 1.01
CA ILE A 162 -12.29 -36.28 0.96
C ILE A 162 -13.04 -37.25 0.02
N LYS A 163 -12.66 -38.53 0.03
CA LYS A 163 -13.46 -39.58 -0.61
C LYS A 163 -14.64 -39.97 0.25
#